data_AF-R7C8K9-F1
#
_entry.id   AF-R7C8K9-F1
#
_cell.length_a   1.000
_cell.length_b   1.000
_cell.length_c   1.000
_cell.angle_alpha   90.00
_cell.angle_beta   90.00
_cell.angle_gamma   90.00
#
_symmetry.space_group_name_H-M   'P 1'
#
loop_
_entity.id
_entity.type
_entity.pdbx_description
1 polymer ?
#
loop_
_entity_poly.entity_id
_entity_poly.type
_entity_poly.pdbx_seq_one_letter_code
_entity_poly.pdbx_strand_id
1 'polypeptide(L)'
;MTLSQEKRDNVGKYLFNADEMESIEISGKDLQKRKKCEMSTEITKGETLDFVIKREDVGDGISMKVFSENQSIDLISNLGESLEEKWAGAKKGFFYQMAACDINGDGEKEIIIAGGNKKDVLELCVLQVKKNLELGYGEEEEENPQLIKSINGGYKAYLNDKRKICVIK
;
A
#
# COMPACT_ATOMS: atom_id res chain seq x y z
N MET A 1 -18.17 -1.48 20.16
CA MET A 1 -18.55 -2.81 19.65
C MET A 1 -17.30 -3.44 19.05
N THR A 2 -16.74 -4.39 19.77
CA THR A 2 -15.59 -5.21 19.35
C THR A 2 -16.12 -6.30 18.43
N LEU A 3 -15.46 -6.57 17.30
CA LEU A 3 -15.82 -7.72 16.47
C LEU A 3 -15.69 -9.01 17.28
N SER A 4 -16.57 -9.98 17.01
CA SER A 4 -16.43 -11.33 17.54
C SER A 4 -15.10 -11.92 17.06
N GLN A 5 -14.50 -12.77 17.89
CA GLN A 5 -13.21 -13.41 17.62
C GLN A 5 -13.22 -14.12 16.25
N GLU A 6 -14.32 -14.78 15.87
CA GLU A 6 -14.48 -15.43 14.55
C GLU A 6 -14.36 -14.48 13.35
N LYS A 7 -14.83 -13.23 13.46
CA LYS A 7 -14.68 -12.24 12.37
C LYS A 7 -13.24 -11.72 12.29
N ARG A 8 -12.50 -11.67 13.40
CA ARG A 8 -11.07 -11.32 13.41
C ARG A 8 -10.22 -12.42 12.79
N ASP A 9 -10.53 -13.67 13.11
CA ASP A 9 -9.76 -14.84 12.66
C ASP A 9 -9.93 -15.11 11.15
N ASN A 10 -11.04 -14.63 10.55
CA ASN A 10 -11.34 -14.76 9.12
C ASN A 10 -10.96 -13.53 8.27
N VAL A 11 -10.31 -12.50 8.84
CA VAL A 11 -9.84 -11.36 8.04
C VAL A 11 -8.77 -11.86 7.06
N GLY A 12 -9.01 -11.60 5.78
CA GLY A 12 -8.38 -12.21 4.61
C GLY A 12 -6.84 -12.34 4.60
N LYS A 13 -6.32 -12.88 3.49
CA LYS A 13 -4.91 -13.31 3.43
C LYS A 13 -3.88 -12.18 3.37
N TYR A 14 -4.30 -10.94 3.13
CA TYR A 14 -3.42 -9.80 2.86
C TYR A 14 -3.08 -8.99 4.13
N LEU A 15 -2.15 -8.03 4.03
CA LEU A 15 -1.82 -7.10 5.12
C LEU A 15 -2.97 -6.11 5.36
N PHE A 16 -3.52 -5.53 4.28
CA PHE A 16 -4.77 -4.78 4.28
C PHE A 16 -5.85 -5.58 3.55
N ASN A 17 -7.06 -5.64 4.11
CA ASN A 17 -8.19 -6.36 3.52
C ASN A 17 -9.43 -5.46 3.46
N ALA A 18 -10.08 -5.42 2.32
CA ALA A 18 -11.43 -4.87 2.17
C ALA A 18 -12.17 -5.70 1.11
N ASP A 19 -13.49 -5.72 1.15
CA ASP A 19 -14.30 -6.50 0.20
C ASP A 19 -14.17 -5.96 -1.23
N GLU A 20 -14.04 -4.64 -1.37
CA GLU A 20 -14.02 -3.92 -2.66
C GLU A 20 -12.60 -3.55 -3.12
N MET A 21 -11.54 -4.03 -2.45
CA MET A 21 -10.18 -3.67 -2.84
C MET A 21 -9.71 -4.43 -4.09
N GLU A 22 -8.93 -3.74 -4.91
CA GLU A 22 -8.04 -4.36 -5.89
C GLU A 22 -6.61 -4.28 -5.34
N SER A 23 -5.84 -5.37 -5.43
CA SER A 23 -4.54 -5.41 -4.75
C SER A 23 -3.54 -6.39 -5.35
N ILE A 24 -2.27 -6.00 -5.32
CA ILE A 24 -1.10 -6.85 -5.51
C ILE A 24 -0.34 -6.98 -4.20
N GLU A 25 0.19 -8.18 -3.94
CA GLU A 25 1.09 -8.45 -2.81
C GLU A 25 2.23 -9.34 -3.29
N ILE A 26 3.44 -9.04 -2.83
CA ILE A 26 4.63 -9.86 -3.11
C ILE A 26 5.42 -10.11 -1.82
N SER A 27 5.94 -11.33 -1.69
CA SER A 27 6.80 -11.68 -0.57
C SER A 27 8.19 -11.06 -0.71
N GLY A 28 8.82 -10.69 0.40
CA GLY A 28 10.21 -10.24 0.39
C GLY A 28 11.17 -11.31 -0.16
N LYS A 29 10.84 -12.60 0.00
CA LYS A 29 11.60 -13.70 -0.62
C LYS A 29 11.56 -13.65 -2.15
N ASP A 30 10.42 -13.28 -2.72
CA ASP A 30 10.26 -13.15 -4.17
C ASP A 30 10.92 -11.88 -4.71
N LEU A 31 10.82 -10.76 -3.98
CA LEU A 31 11.55 -9.53 -4.29
C LEU A 31 13.07 -9.72 -4.26
N GLN A 32 13.60 -10.47 -3.29
CA GLN A 32 15.03 -10.82 -3.25
C GLN A 32 15.49 -11.59 -4.50
N LYS A 33 14.58 -12.36 -5.12
CA LYS A 33 14.81 -13.05 -6.41
C LYS A 33 14.54 -12.16 -7.62
N ARG A 34 14.39 -10.84 -7.43
CA ARG A 34 14.06 -9.84 -8.47
C ARG A 34 12.76 -10.14 -9.22
N LYS A 35 11.82 -10.86 -8.59
CA LYS A 35 10.45 -10.90 -9.10
C LYS A 35 9.80 -9.54 -8.89
N LYS A 36 8.87 -9.19 -9.77
CA LYS A 36 7.98 -8.04 -9.64
C LYS A 36 6.52 -8.50 -9.71
N CYS A 37 5.62 -7.68 -9.19
CA CYS A 37 4.19 -7.80 -9.45
C CYS A 37 3.64 -6.45 -9.88
N GLU A 38 2.66 -6.48 -10.77
CA GLU A 38 2.03 -5.28 -11.31
C GLU A 38 0.53 -5.51 -11.54
N MET A 39 -0.24 -4.44 -11.47
CA MET A 39 -1.68 -4.41 -11.79
C MET A 39 -2.06 -3.04 -12.32
N SER A 40 -3.12 -2.98 -13.11
CA SER A 40 -3.79 -1.74 -13.49
C SER A 40 -5.13 -1.67 -12.77
N THR A 41 -5.51 -0.50 -12.29
CA THR A 41 -6.81 -0.31 -11.61
C THR A 41 -7.38 1.07 -11.88
N GLU A 42 -8.69 1.13 -12.03
CA GLU A 42 -9.43 2.38 -12.14
C GLU A 42 -9.53 3.04 -10.76
N ILE A 43 -9.00 4.26 -10.62
CA ILE A 43 -8.96 5.01 -9.36
C ILE A 43 -10.14 5.97 -9.25
N THR A 44 -10.51 6.59 -10.37
CA THR A 44 -11.74 7.34 -10.54
C THR A 44 -12.27 7.07 -11.93
N LYS A 45 -13.54 7.41 -12.19
CA LYS A 45 -14.22 7.06 -13.43
C LYS A 45 -13.45 7.56 -14.66
N GLY A 46 -12.97 6.62 -15.48
CA GLY A 46 -12.20 6.88 -16.69
C GLY A 46 -10.70 7.06 -16.50
N GLU A 47 -10.18 7.00 -15.27
CA GLU A 47 -8.76 7.18 -14.94
C GLU A 47 -8.19 5.90 -14.32
N THR A 48 -7.22 5.31 -15.01
CA THR A 48 -6.54 4.08 -14.59
C THR A 48 -5.10 4.40 -14.19
N LEU A 49 -4.66 3.82 -13.08
CA LEU A 49 -3.26 3.85 -12.66
C LEU A 49 -2.67 2.44 -12.65
N ASP A 50 -1.38 2.33 -12.97
CA ASP A 50 -0.64 1.07 -12.84
C ASP A 50 0.16 1.05 -11.55
N PHE A 51 0.09 -0.05 -10.81
CA PHE A 51 0.87 -0.30 -9.61
C PHE A 51 1.97 -1.30 -9.91
N VAL A 52 3.17 -1.06 -9.41
CA VAL A 52 4.29 -1.99 -9.51
C VAL A 52 5.01 -2.10 -8.18
N ILE A 53 5.24 -3.34 -7.73
CA ILE A 53 6.17 -3.63 -6.64
C ILE A 53 7.35 -4.41 -7.21
N LYS A 54 8.56 -3.86 -7.08
CA LYS A 54 9.79 -4.48 -7.57
C LYS A 54 10.97 -4.18 -6.64
N ARG A 55 12.06 -4.94 -6.80
CA ARG A 55 13.37 -4.53 -6.25
C ARG A 55 13.95 -3.43 -7.13
N GLU A 56 14.65 -2.48 -6.52
CA GLU A 56 15.44 -1.50 -7.24
C GLU A 56 16.54 -2.15 -8.09
N ASP A 57 16.89 -1.49 -9.19
CA ASP A 57 17.90 -1.99 -10.11
C ASP A 57 19.30 -1.89 -9.48
N VAL A 58 19.52 -0.82 -8.70
CA VAL A 58 20.74 -0.53 -7.94
C VAL A 58 20.45 -0.57 -6.44
N GLY A 59 21.27 -1.29 -5.68
CA GLY A 59 21.13 -1.44 -4.23
C GLY A 59 20.12 -2.52 -3.81
N ASP A 60 19.74 -2.47 -2.54
CA ASP A 60 18.83 -3.46 -1.91
C ASP A 60 17.39 -2.97 -1.78
N GLY A 61 17.12 -1.71 -2.17
CA GLY A 61 15.81 -1.08 -2.07
C GLY A 61 14.68 -1.83 -2.77
N ILE A 62 13.46 -1.55 -2.33
CA ILE A 62 12.23 -1.96 -2.99
C ILE A 62 11.58 -0.69 -3.50
N SER A 63 11.02 -0.72 -4.70
CA SER A 63 10.13 0.34 -5.18
C SER A 63 8.68 -0.14 -5.16
N MET A 64 7.79 0.74 -4.74
CA MET A 64 6.35 0.60 -4.89
C MET A 64 5.87 1.81 -5.66
N LYS A 65 5.65 1.64 -6.96
CA LYS A 65 5.41 2.76 -7.88
C LYS A 65 3.99 2.78 -8.36
N VAL A 66 3.47 3.99 -8.54
CA VAL A 66 2.20 4.26 -9.22
C VAL A 66 2.53 4.98 -10.52
N PHE A 67 2.01 4.49 -11.64
CA PHE A 67 2.18 5.09 -12.95
C PHE A 67 0.87 5.67 -13.45
N SER A 68 0.98 6.84 -14.07
CA SER A 68 -0.04 7.46 -14.91
C SER A 68 0.64 7.79 -16.24
N GLU A 69 0.18 7.19 -17.34
CA GLU A 69 0.76 7.36 -18.66
C GLU A 69 2.29 7.12 -18.68
N ASN A 70 3.10 8.14 -18.98
CA ASN A 70 4.57 8.06 -19.05
C ASN A 70 5.27 8.47 -17.75
N GLN A 71 4.50 8.70 -16.69
CA GLN A 71 5.00 9.31 -15.47
C GLN A 71 4.80 8.35 -14.28
N SER A 72 5.71 8.38 -13.31
CA SER A 72 5.67 7.48 -12.15
C SER A 72 6.01 8.19 -10.85
N ILE A 73 5.26 7.91 -9.80
CA ILE A 73 5.63 8.27 -8.42
C ILE A 73 6.19 7.04 -7.74
N ASP A 74 7.36 7.16 -7.12
CA ASP A 74 7.83 6.17 -6.16
C ASP A 74 7.25 6.45 -4.78
N LEU A 75 6.47 5.50 -4.27
CA LEU A 75 5.84 5.59 -2.96
C LEU A 75 6.72 5.01 -1.85
N ILE A 76 7.81 4.31 -2.18
CA ILE A 76 8.78 3.90 -1.17
C ILE A 76 9.86 4.97 -0.97
N SER A 77 9.65 5.73 0.11
CA SER A 77 10.66 6.07 1.11
C SER A 77 10.17 5.80 2.56
N ASN A 78 8.94 5.28 2.74
CA ASN A 78 8.16 5.43 3.99
C ASN A 78 7.63 4.13 4.62
N LEU A 79 8.21 2.98 4.34
CA LEU A 79 8.00 1.81 5.19
C LEU A 79 9.31 1.60 5.94
N GLY A 80 9.29 1.40 7.26
CA GLY A 80 10.47 1.32 8.11
C GLY A 80 10.34 1.98 9.47
N GLU A 81 9.29 2.77 9.73
CA GLU A 81 9.08 3.35 11.06
C GLU A 81 8.82 2.28 12.12
N SER A 82 8.16 1.19 11.72
CA SER A 82 7.91 0.05 12.62
C SER A 82 9.14 -0.83 12.85
N LEU A 83 10.28 -0.51 12.24
CA LEU A 83 11.52 -1.27 12.33
C LEU A 83 12.59 -0.40 13.00
N GLU A 84 13.13 -0.83 14.14
CA GLU A 84 14.21 -0.10 14.86
C GLU A 84 15.54 0.02 14.07
N GLU A 85 15.61 -0.58 12.88
CA GLU A 85 16.78 -0.58 12.00
C GLU A 85 16.53 0.26 10.75
N LYS A 86 17.51 1.10 10.39
CA LYS A 86 17.55 1.79 9.09
C LYS A 86 17.41 0.77 7.96
N TRP A 87 16.51 1.06 7.03
CA TRP A 87 16.04 0.13 6.02
C TRP A 87 17.17 -0.48 5.15
N ALA A 88 17.14 -1.81 5.02
CA ALA A 88 18.07 -2.59 4.21
C ALA A 88 17.32 -3.49 3.19
N GLY A 89 16.28 -2.95 2.55
CA GLY A 89 15.63 -3.61 1.42
C GLY A 89 14.59 -4.69 1.77
N ALA A 90 14.37 -5.60 0.82
CA ALA A 90 13.39 -6.68 0.94
C ALA A 90 13.73 -7.67 2.06
N LYS A 91 12.91 -7.72 3.11
CA LYS A 91 13.10 -8.62 4.26
C LYS A 91 12.45 -9.98 4.02
N LYS A 92 13.18 -11.05 4.30
CA LYS A 92 12.63 -12.43 4.23
C LYS A 92 11.56 -12.59 5.32
N GLY A 93 10.42 -13.15 4.95
CA GLY A 93 9.27 -13.32 5.86
C GLY A 93 8.34 -12.10 5.91
N PHE A 94 8.71 -10.99 5.27
CA PHE A 94 7.83 -9.84 5.05
C PHE A 94 7.07 -9.98 3.73
N PHE A 95 5.99 -9.22 3.65
CA PHE A 95 5.14 -9.02 2.49
C PHE A 95 5.01 -7.52 2.24
N TYR A 96 4.82 -7.16 0.98
CA TYR A 96 4.66 -5.80 0.52
C TYR A 96 3.42 -5.76 -0.37
N GLN A 97 2.49 -4.87 -0.07
CA GLN A 97 1.17 -4.82 -0.69
C GLN A 97 0.86 -3.41 -1.17
N MET A 98 0.36 -3.31 -2.40
CA MET A 98 -0.34 -2.14 -2.90
C MET A 98 -1.82 -2.51 -3.08
N ALA A 99 -2.72 -1.63 -2.66
CA ALA A 99 -4.14 -1.80 -2.89
C ALA A 99 -4.80 -0.47 -3.28
N ALA A 100 -5.91 -0.54 -4.00
CA ALA A 100 -6.80 0.58 -4.26
C ALA A 100 -8.17 0.28 -3.66
N CYS A 101 -8.72 1.22 -2.89
CA CYS A 101 -10.02 1.07 -2.24
C CYS A 101 -10.62 2.46 -1.96
N ASP A 102 -11.89 2.67 -2.27
CA ASP A 102 -12.65 3.84 -1.82
C ASP A 102 -12.96 3.66 -0.31
N ILE A 103 -12.07 4.19 0.52
CA ILE A 103 -12.17 4.09 1.97
C ILE A 103 -13.22 5.07 2.48
N ASN A 104 -13.42 6.22 1.84
CA ASN A 104 -14.12 7.34 2.44
C ASN A 104 -15.61 7.47 2.01
N GLY A 105 -16.03 6.91 0.87
CA GLY A 105 -17.41 7.02 0.39
C GLY A 105 -17.63 7.92 -0.81
N ASP A 106 -16.60 8.59 -1.33
CA ASP A 106 -16.74 9.62 -2.35
C ASP A 106 -16.71 9.08 -3.79
N GLY A 107 -16.40 7.79 -3.96
CA GLY A 107 -16.31 7.14 -5.27
C GLY A 107 -14.94 7.27 -5.95
N GLU A 108 -13.95 7.85 -5.28
CA GLU A 108 -12.54 7.85 -5.66
C GLU A 108 -11.77 6.87 -4.76
N LYS A 109 -10.87 6.09 -5.34
CA LYS A 109 -10.08 5.11 -4.58
C LYS A 109 -8.85 5.77 -3.97
N GLU A 110 -8.62 5.54 -2.69
CA GLU A 110 -7.31 5.75 -2.09
C GLU A 110 -6.34 4.62 -2.44
N ILE A 111 -5.05 4.94 -2.44
CA ILE A 111 -3.96 3.98 -2.56
C ILE A 111 -3.48 3.60 -1.17
N ILE A 112 -3.39 2.29 -0.92
CA ILE A 112 -2.85 1.72 0.30
C ILE A 112 -1.50 1.10 -0.03
N ILE A 113 -0.46 1.51 0.66
CA ILE A 113 0.83 0.82 0.69
C ILE A 113 1.00 0.17 2.05
N ALA A 114 1.40 -1.10 2.07
CA ALA A 114 1.64 -1.80 3.32
C ALA A 114 2.88 -2.68 3.25
N GLY A 115 3.59 -2.76 4.38
CA GLY A 115 4.70 -3.67 4.62
C GLY A 115 4.54 -4.33 5.97
N GLY A 116 4.84 -5.62 6.06
CA GLY A 116 4.68 -6.34 7.33
C GLY A 116 4.97 -7.82 7.23
N ASN A 117 4.94 -8.51 8.37
CA ASN A 117 5.28 -9.93 8.46
C ASN A 117 4.08 -10.85 8.77
N LYS A 118 2.86 -10.29 8.80
CA LYS A 118 1.61 -11.00 9.13
C LYS A 118 1.62 -11.70 10.49
N LYS A 119 2.49 -11.30 11.41
CA LYS A 119 2.59 -11.83 12.78
C LYS A 119 2.47 -10.74 13.84
N ASP A 120 3.31 -9.72 13.76
CA ASP A 120 3.42 -8.67 14.78
C ASP A 120 3.87 -7.31 14.22
N VAL A 121 4.27 -7.25 12.94
CA VAL A 121 4.66 -6.02 12.26
C VAL A 121 3.71 -5.73 11.11
N LEU A 122 3.12 -4.53 11.16
CA LEU A 122 2.35 -3.90 10.11
C LEU A 122 2.68 -2.41 10.09
N GLU A 123 3.08 -1.96 8.91
CA GLU A 123 3.17 -0.56 8.57
C GLU A 123 2.31 -0.33 7.32
N LEU A 124 1.43 0.65 7.39
CA LEU A 124 0.45 0.90 6.35
C LEU A 124 0.20 2.41 6.21
N CYS A 125 0.31 2.91 4.99
CA CYS A 125 -0.04 4.27 4.63
C CYS A 125 -1.23 4.26 3.66
N VAL A 126 -2.20 5.14 3.91
CA VAL A 126 -3.32 5.43 3.03
C VAL A 126 -3.08 6.79 2.41
N LEU A 127 -3.05 6.80 1.08
CA LEU A 127 -2.67 7.93 0.26
C LEU A 127 -3.86 8.34 -0.61
N GLN A 128 -4.21 9.61 -0.59
CA GLN A 128 -5.09 10.20 -1.60
C GLN A 128 -4.28 10.53 -2.84
N VAL A 129 -4.86 10.25 -4.00
CA VAL A 129 -4.30 10.68 -5.28
C VAL A 129 -5.33 11.57 -5.95
N LYS A 130 -4.97 12.83 -6.25
CA LYS A 130 -5.86 13.73 -7.00
C LYS A 130 -6.09 13.24 -8.43
N LYS A 131 -7.29 13.52 -8.93
CA LYS A 131 -7.67 13.46 -10.33
C LYS A 131 -6.69 14.23 -11.22
N ASN A 132 -6.31 13.69 -12.37
CA ASN A 132 -5.25 14.24 -13.23
C ASN A 132 -3.91 14.41 -12.50
N LEU A 133 -3.26 13.29 -12.18
CA LEU A 133 -1.91 13.28 -11.63
C LEU A 133 -0.94 13.99 -12.60
N GLU A 134 -0.80 15.32 -12.52
CA GLU A 134 0.16 16.10 -13.30
C GLU A 134 1.56 15.91 -12.69
N LEU A 135 2.33 14.93 -13.17
CA LEU A 135 3.71 14.75 -12.71
C LEU A 135 4.64 15.70 -13.47
N GLY A 136 4.43 17.00 -13.25
CA GLY A 136 5.22 18.08 -13.84
C GLY A 136 6.65 18.10 -13.31
N TYR A 137 7.60 18.42 -14.19
CA TYR A 137 8.95 18.85 -13.82
C TYR A 137 8.89 20.32 -13.38
N GLY A 138 8.36 20.60 -12.20
CA GLY A 138 8.19 21.96 -11.67
C GLY A 138 8.70 22.06 -10.24
N GLU A 139 9.58 23.04 -9.99
CA GLU A 139 10.03 23.45 -8.66
C GLU A 139 8.89 24.18 -7.91
N GLU A 140 7.83 23.50 -7.48
CA GLU A 140 6.85 24.06 -6.53
C GLU A 140 6.07 22.93 -5.83
N GLU A 141 5.99 22.99 -4.49
CA GLU A 141 5.64 21.93 -3.53
C GLU A 141 4.17 21.43 -3.53
N GLU A 142 3.37 21.60 -4.59
CA GLU A 142 1.93 21.25 -4.54
C GLU A 142 1.60 19.82 -5.04
N GLU A 143 2.00 18.87 -4.20
CA GLU A 143 1.21 17.73 -3.69
C GLU A 143 0.51 16.75 -4.66
N ASN A 144 1.18 15.60 -4.87
CA ASN A 144 0.57 14.27 -4.92
C ASN A 144 1.64 13.17 -4.74
N PRO A 145 1.40 12.09 -3.95
CA PRO A 145 0.18 11.70 -3.23
C PRO A 145 0.12 12.28 -1.80
N GLN A 146 -1.08 12.53 -1.28
CA GLN A 146 -1.29 13.05 0.08
C GLN A 146 -1.49 11.92 1.10
N LEU A 147 -0.77 11.97 2.24
CA LEU A 147 -0.96 11.01 3.33
C LEU A 147 -2.21 11.33 4.16
N ILE A 148 -3.24 10.49 4.05
CA ILE A 148 -4.47 10.60 4.86
C ILE A 148 -4.30 9.88 6.20
N LYS A 149 -3.65 8.71 6.19
CA LYS A 149 -3.53 7.86 7.38
C LYS A 149 -2.23 7.07 7.36
N SER A 150 -1.55 7.02 8.50
CA SER A 150 -0.48 6.06 8.78
C SER A 150 -0.87 5.15 9.96
N ILE A 151 -0.49 3.88 9.87
CA ILE A 151 -0.67 2.85 10.89
C ILE A 151 0.67 2.15 11.07
N ASN A 152 1.19 2.22 12.30
CA ASN A 152 2.37 1.49 12.75
C ASN A 152 1.97 0.59 13.93
N GLY A 153 1.91 -0.71 13.69
CA GLY A 153 1.63 -1.73 14.70
C GLY A 153 0.44 -2.64 14.38
N GLY A 154 0.41 -3.76 15.11
CA GLY A 154 -0.44 -4.89 14.76
C GLY A 154 0.17 -5.71 13.61
N TYR A 155 -0.61 -6.61 13.01
CA TYR A 155 -0.12 -7.50 11.95
C TYR A 155 -1.01 -7.58 10.71
N LYS A 156 -2.25 -7.08 10.82
CA LYS A 156 -3.21 -6.92 9.71
C LYS A 156 -4.11 -5.73 9.97
N ALA A 157 -4.59 -5.12 8.90
CA ALA A 157 -5.65 -4.13 8.90
C ALA A 157 -6.78 -4.55 7.95
N TYR A 158 -7.97 -4.02 8.19
CA TYR A 158 -9.10 -4.17 7.28
C TYR A 158 -10.06 -2.99 7.33
N LEU A 159 -10.79 -2.77 6.25
CA LEU A 159 -11.91 -1.85 6.21
C LEU A 159 -13.18 -2.59 6.67
N ASN A 160 -13.87 -2.07 7.67
CA ASN A 160 -15.13 -2.65 8.12
C ASN A 160 -16.34 -2.06 7.38
N ASP A 161 -17.52 -2.64 7.60
CA ASP A 161 -18.80 -2.23 7.01
C ASP A 161 -19.19 -0.75 7.28
N LYS A 162 -18.53 -0.10 8.24
CA LYS A 162 -18.72 1.32 8.57
C LYS A 162 -17.64 2.22 7.96
N ARG A 163 -16.87 1.70 7.00
CA ARG A 163 -15.76 2.38 6.33
C ARG A 163 -14.70 2.89 7.32
N LYS A 164 -14.44 2.12 8.38
CA LYS A 164 -13.37 2.40 9.34
C LYS A 164 -12.27 1.37 9.22
N ILE A 165 -11.04 1.85 9.06
CA ILE A 165 -9.84 1.01 9.13
C ILE A 165 -9.68 0.50 10.57
N CYS A 166 -9.61 -0.82 10.71
CA CYS A 166 -9.43 -1.51 11.96
C CYS A 166 -8.15 -2.35 11.92
N VAL A 167 -7.39 -2.33 13.02
CA VAL A 167 -6.11 -3.03 13.14
C VAL A 167 -6.27 -4.25 14.06
N ILE A 168 -5.67 -5.37 13.66
CA ILE A 168 -5.56 -6.59 14.46
C ILE A 168 -4.15 -6.64 15.07
N LYS A 169 -4.09 -6.86 16.38
CA LYS A 169 -2.87 -6.90 17.18
C LYS A 169 -2.62 -8.29 17.70
#